data_AF-A0A317CJX9-F1
#
_entry.id   AF-A0A317CJX9-F1
#
_cell.length_a   1.000
_cell.length_b   1.000
_cell.length_c   1.000
_cell.angle_alpha   90.00
_cell.angle_beta   90.00
_cell.angle_gamma   90.00
#
_symmetry.space_group_name_H-M   'P 1'
#
loop_
_entity.id
_entity.type
_entity.pdbx_description
1 polymer ?
#
loop_
_entity_poly.entity_id
_entity_poly.type
_entity_poly.pdbx_seq_one_letter_code
_entity_poly.pdbx_strand_id
1 'polypeptide(L)'
;MLYKIEEQAEVFEKLEPVEFKDFSSFGKLEKDLENLIADSILDVLFEDARLMPVFQERQWQAEADIYALNENGELVIFELKRSSAGKDAVHQALRYAQDAGQWSYQKLEKKFKEYSKGEISLVEAHREAFSLEHELDPKEINNKQHLLVIGSAADEALISSVDYWKKNGISIDFLPYRVYELAGEKYFEFFALPYDKHKNPSDVKGVLFDTNRSWDENSIWSMMDNSRLEAYGDAKRFVRHVHVGDIVFFSHKWCGLIAAAKVKGEVKAPDSETLYRDVEFLTPIPNRKDSKLLAMPFSEVSSKTGKSFFWARTIKVPYLTKSEALELVEELNNYLHRT
;
A
#
# COMPACT_ATOMS: atom_id res chain seq x y z
N MET A 1 3.59 14.05 -15.95
CA MET A 1 3.83 15.42 -16.51
C MET A 1 2.50 16.09 -16.63
N LEU A 2 2.29 17.13 -15.84
CA LEU A 2 1.01 17.82 -15.76
C LEU A 2 0.90 18.87 -16.88
N TYR A 3 -0.27 18.92 -17.52
CA TYR A 3 -0.63 19.92 -18.51
C TYR A 3 -1.88 20.65 -18.05
N LYS A 4 -1.89 21.98 -18.20
CA LYS A 4 -3.09 22.79 -18.09
C LYS A 4 -3.83 22.73 -19.44
N ILE A 5 -5.12 22.45 -19.40
CA ILE A 5 -5.98 22.50 -20.57
C ILE A 5 -6.48 23.94 -20.74
N GLU A 6 -6.27 24.51 -21.93
CA GLU A 6 -6.88 25.77 -22.33
C GLU A 6 -8.22 25.48 -23.02
N GLU A 7 -9.28 26.04 -22.46
CA GLU A 7 -10.65 25.87 -22.94
C GLU A 7 -11.24 27.25 -23.29
N GLN A 8 -11.74 27.37 -24.51
CA GLN A 8 -12.52 28.53 -24.95
C GLN A 8 -13.83 28.02 -25.56
N ALA A 9 -14.95 28.63 -25.15
CA ALA A 9 -16.28 28.30 -25.66
C ALA A 9 -16.60 26.79 -25.66
N GLU A 10 -16.27 26.07 -24.59
CA GLU A 10 -16.49 24.62 -24.43
C GLU A 10 -15.71 23.73 -25.42
N VAL A 11 -14.65 24.27 -26.02
CA VAL A 11 -13.73 23.54 -26.89
C VAL A 11 -12.33 23.53 -26.26
N PHE A 12 -11.74 22.33 -26.15
CA PHE A 12 -10.35 22.18 -25.72
C PHE A 12 -9.43 22.58 -26.88
N GLU A 13 -8.70 23.67 -26.71
CA GLU A 13 -7.89 24.26 -27.79
C GLU A 13 -6.41 23.86 -27.70
N LYS A 14 -5.86 23.82 -26.47
CA LYS A 14 -4.42 23.68 -26.27
C LYS A 14 -4.08 23.01 -24.94
N LEU A 15 -2.92 22.38 -24.91
CA LEU A 15 -2.26 21.90 -23.71
C LEU A 15 -1.03 22.75 -23.42
N GLU A 16 -0.93 23.27 -22.20
CA GLU A 16 0.23 24.02 -21.72
C GLU A 16 0.95 23.22 -20.63
N PRO A 17 2.25 22.91 -20.78
CA PRO A 17 2.97 22.18 -19.75
C PRO A 17 3.08 23.02 -18.47
N VAL A 18 2.83 22.38 -17.33
CA VAL A 18 2.98 23.01 -16.02
C VAL A 18 4.40 22.77 -15.51
N GLU A 19 5.06 23.86 -15.10
CA GLU A 19 6.36 23.77 -14.44
C GLU A 19 6.25 23.00 -13.11
N PHE A 20 7.15 22.06 -12.90
CA PHE A 20 7.28 21.36 -11.63
C PHE A 20 8.53 21.82 -10.90
N LYS A 21 8.46 21.75 -9.57
CA LYS A 21 9.52 22.11 -8.64
C LYS A 21 10.00 20.87 -7.90
N ASP A 22 11.14 21.02 -7.24
CA ASP A 22 11.59 20.13 -6.18
C ASP A 22 11.39 20.79 -4.82
N PHE A 23 11.70 20.07 -3.75
CA PHE A 23 11.47 20.59 -2.40
C PHE A 23 12.43 21.70 -1.98
N SER A 24 13.61 21.76 -2.58
CA SER A 24 14.56 22.85 -2.33
C SER A 24 13.97 24.22 -2.71
N SER A 25 13.04 24.23 -3.67
CA SER A 25 12.36 25.43 -4.17
C SER A 25 11.41 26.10 -3.17
N PHE A 26 11.06 25.46 -2.05
CA PHE A 26 10.04 25.97 -1.12
C PHE A 26 10.58 26.51 0.21
N GLY A 27 11.90 26.48 0.46
CA GLY A 27 12.51 26.98 1.70
C GLY A 27 12.01 26.32 2.99
N LYS A 28 11.21 25.25 2.89
CA LYS A 28 10.81 24.40 4.02
C LYS A 28 11.99 23.53 4.44
N LEU A 29 12.02 23.19 5.73
CA LEU A 29 12.96 22.20 6.23
C LEU A 29 12.69 20.87 5.52
N GLU A 30 13.75 20.30 4.95
CA GLU A 30 13.87 18.99 4.31
C GLU A 30 13.11 17.87 5.07
N LYS A 31 13.02 18.00 6.40
CA LYS A 31 12.36 17.08 7.32
C LYS A 31 10.82 17.03 7.24
N ASP A 32 10.15 18.11 6.85
CA ASP A 32 8.67 18.10 6.73
C ASP A 32 8.24 17.30 5.49
N LEU A 33 9.05 17.39 4.43
CA LEU A 33 8.91 16.50 3.30
C LEU A 33 9.23 15.06 3.67
N GLU A 34 10.33 14.84 4.39
CA GLU A 34 10.77 13.52 4.82
C GLU A 34 9.65 12.79 5.56
N ASN A 35 8.98 13.48 6.50
CA ASN A 35 7.82 12.92 7.18
C ASN A 35 6.63 12.70 6.22
N LEU A 36 6.32 13.66 5.35
CA LEU A 36 5.23 13.51 4.38
C LEU A 36 5.45 12.32 3.44
N ILE A 37 6.66 12.18 2.91
CA ILE A 37 7.08 11.07 2.08
C ILE A 37 7.07 9.81 2.94
N ALA A 38 7.84 9.68 4.02
CA ALA A 38 7.87 8.45 4.82
C ALA A 38 6.47 7.99 5.29
N ASP A 39 5.62 8.90 5.76
CA ASP A 39 4.28 8.56 6.27
C ASP A 39 3.27 8.28 5.14
N SER A 40 3.36 8.97 4.00
CA SER A 40 2.36 8.88 2.93
C SER A 40 2.83 8.05 1.73
N ILE A 41 4.12 8.11 1.38
CA ILE A 41 4.73 7.38 0.28
C ILE A 41 4.71 5.88 0.52
N LEU A 42 4.91 5.44 1.76
CA LEU A 42 4.88 4.02 2.06
C LEU A 42 3.46 3.53 1.86
N ASP A 43 2.47 4.24 2.40
CA ASP A 43 1.08 3.86 2.23
C ASP A 43 0.63 3.87 0.76
N VAL A 44 1.10 4.84 -0.05
CA VAL A 44 0.80 5.02 -1.49
C VAL A 44 1.58 4.09 -2.42
N LEU A 45 2.90 3.92 -2.24
CA LEU A 45 3.71 3.01 -3.05
C LEU A 45 3.39 1.54 -2.75
N PHE A 46 3.00 1.24 -1.52
CA PHE A 46 2.53 -0.09 -1.13
C PHE A 46 1.04 -0.32 -1.45
N GLU A 47 0.34 0.58 -2.15
CA GLU A 47 -1.01 0.29 -2.66
C GLU A 47 -0.99 -0.81 -3.74
N ASP A 48 0.10 -0.92 -4.49
CA ASP A 48 0.28 -1.97 -5.51
C ASP A 48 1.51 -2.85 -5.24
N ALA A 49 2.54 -2.33 -4.57
CA ALA A 49 3.73 -3.10 -4.24
C ALA A 49 3.44 -4.00 -3.03
N ARG A 50 3.25 -5.29 -3.30
CA ARG A 50 3.04 -6.36 -2.30
C ARG A 50 4.29 -6.53 -1.42
N LEU A 51 4.46 -5.63 -0.46
CA LEU A 51 5.65 -5.50 0.37
C LEU A 51 5.28 -5.46 1.86
N MET A 52 6.09 -6.15 2.66
CA MET A 52 6.01 -6.19 4.12
C MET A 52 7.18 -5.39 4.71
N PRO A 53 6.95 -4.23 5.33
CA PRO A 53 8.02 -3.48 6.01
C PRO A 53 8.67 -4.34 7.09
N VAL A 54 10.00 -4.40 7.06
CA VAL A 54 10.80 -5.11 8.06
C VAL A 54 11.34 -4.12 9.08
N PHE A 55 11.88 -3.00 8.63
CA PHE A 55 12.26 -1.88 9.50
C PHE A 55 12.43 -0.57 8.72
N GLN A 56 12.43 0.53 9.47
CA GLN A 56 12.67 1.90 9.02
C GLN A 56 13.81 2.49 9.85
N GLU A 57 14.68 3.30 9.22
CA GLU A 57 15.80 3.96 9.93
C GLU A 57 15.25 4.80 11.11
N ARG A 58 15.97 4.76 12.23
CA ARG A 58 15.82 5.72 13.33
C ARG A 58 17.00 6.69 13.24
N GLN A 59 16.78 7.96 13.58
CA GLN A 59 17.85 8.96 13.58
C GLN A 59 19.17 8.40 14.16
N TRP A 60 20.28 8.70 13.47
CA TRP A 60 21.67 8.44 13.88
C TRP A 60 22.29 7.08 13.50
N GLN A 61 21.68 6.28 12.62
CA GLN A 61 22.30 5.05 12.07
C GLN A 61 22.57 5.20 10.56
N ALA A 62 23.66 4.61 10.05
CA ALA A 62 23.94 4.62 8.61
C ALA A 62 23.21 3.45 7.92
N GLU A 63 21.88 3.52 7.84
CA GLU A 63 21.03 2.52 7.17
C GLU A 63 20.19 3.20 6.08
N ALA A 64 19.63 2.43 5.14
CA ALA A 64 18.67 2.99 4.19
C ALA A 64 17.37 3.37 4.91
N ASP A 65 16.57 4.25 4.30
CA ASP A 65 15.38 4.80 4.94
C ASP A 65 14.35 3.68 5.26
N ILE A 66 14.07 2.77 4.32
CA ILE A 66 13.13 1.65 4.51
C ILE A 66 13.66 0.34 3.93
N TYR A 67 13.37 -0.75 4.63
CA TYR A 67 13.57 -2.12 4.18
C TYR A 67 12.26 -2.90 4.25
N ALA A 68 11.92 -3.62 3.18
CA ALA A 68 10.71 -4.43 3.09
C ALA A 68 11.00 -5.79 2.44
N LEU A 69 10.18 -6.80 2.71
CA LEU A 69 10.18 -8.09 2.02
C LEU A 69 9.04 -8.15 1.02
N ASN A 70 9.28 -8.68 -0.17
CA ASN A 70 8.20 -9.07 -1.07
C ASN A 70 7.66 -10.47 -0.74
N GLU A 71 6.63 -10.94 -1.47
CA GLU A 71 6.05 -12.28 -1.29
C GLU A 71 7.08 -13.41 -1.39
N ASN A 72 8.17 -13.23 -2.14
CA ASN A 72 9.19 -14.27 -2.33
C ASN A 72 10.26 -14.28 -1.21
N GLY A 73 10.17 -13.36 -0.24
CA GLY A 73 11.19 -13.20 0.79
C GLY A 73 12.44 -12.43 0.31
N GLU A 74 12.39 -11.78 -0.87
CA GLU A 74 13.46 -10.93 -1.38
C GLU A 74 13.40 -9.54 -0.71
N LEU A 75 14.56 -8.96 -0.42
CA LEU A 75 14.69 -7.71 0.30
C LEU A 75 14.64 -6.51 -0.65
N VAL A 76 13.68 -5.62 -0.45
CA VAL A 76 13.56 -4.35 -1.16
C VAL A 76 14.05 -3.22 -0.25
N ILE A 77 15.00 -2.43 -0.75
CA ILE A 77 15.73 -1.40 -0.02
C ILE A 77 15.41 -0.06 -0.67
N PHE A 78 14.87 0.87 0.10
CA PHE A 78 14.43 2.17 -0.35
C PHE A 78 15.39 3.26 0.12
N GLU A 79 15.86 4.06 -0.83
CA GLU A 79 16.69 5.24 -0.56
C GLU A 79 15.97 6.49 -1.06
N LEU A 80 15.65 7.40 -0.14
CA LEU A 80 14.96 8.65 -0.41
C LEU A 80 15.98 9.76 -0.57
N LYS A 81 16.05 10.32 -1.77
CA LYS A 81 16.92 11.44 -2.06
C LYS A 81 16.26 12.78 -1.73
N ARG A 82 16.91 13.47 -0.80
CA ARG A 82 16.42 14.69 -0.16
C ARG A 82 16.65 15.97 -0.99
N SER A 83 17.66 15.99 -1.87
CA SER A 83 17.96 17.10 -2.79
C SER A 83 18.59 16.64 -4.11
N SER A 84 18.45 17.46 -5.16
CA SER A 84 19.02 17.24 -6.50
C SER A 84 20.55 17.36 -6.58
N ALA A 85 21.21 17.77 -5.49
CA ALA A 85 22.63 18.14 -5.48
C ALA A 85 23.62 16.99 -5.18
N GLY A 86 23.16 15.83 -4.67
CA GLY A 86 24.06 14.78 -4.17
C GLY A 86 24.21 13.59 -5.10
N LYS A 87 25.32 13.41 -5.82
CA LYS A 87 25.55 12.21 -6.67
C LYS A 87 25.62 10.88 -5.88
N ASP A 88 25.56 10.93 -4.56
CA ASP A 88 25.89 9.81 -3.68
C ASP A 88 24.74 8.85 -3.36
N ALA A 89 23.48 9.18 -3.70
CA ALA A 89 22.33 8.33 -3.37
C ALA A 89 22.44 6.90 -3.93
N VAL A 90 22.95 6.76 -5.17
CA VAL A 90 23.18 5.42 -5.74
C VAL A 90 24.30 4.69 -5.02
N HIS A 91 25.39 5.37 -4.69
CA HIS A 91 26.48 4.76 -3.92
C HIS A 91 26.04 4.38 -2.50
N GLN A 92 25.18 5.18 -1.86
CA GLN A 92 24.55 4.85 -0.58
C GLN A 92 23.69 3.60 -0.72
N ALA A 93 22.75 3.60 -1.66
CA ALA A 93 21.87 2.47 -1.95
C ALA A 93 22.68 1.18 -2.22
N LEU A 94 23.75 1.24 -3.03
CA LEU A 94 24.63 0.10 -3.29
C LEU A 94 25.36 -0.39 -2.03
N ARG A 95 25.87 0.53 -1.18
CA ARG A 95 26.49 0.16 0.10
C ARG A 95 25.48 -0.51 1.04
N TYR A 96 24.26 0.01 1.10
CA TYR A 96 23.18 -0.56 1.90
C TYR A 96 22.77 -1.95 1.41
N ALA A 97 22.65 -2.16 0.09
CA ALA A 97 22.46 -3.49 -0.48
C ALA A 97 23.62 -4.44 -0.15
N GLN A 98 24.86 -3.96 -0.23
CA GLN A 98 26.04 -4.78 0.06
C GLN A 98 26.06 -5.25 1.53
N ASP A 99 25.74 -4.37 2.48
CA ASP A 99 25.66 -4.75 3.90
C ASP A 99 24.44 -5.64 4.17
N ALA A 100 23.26 -5.21 3.70
CA ALA A 100 22.01 -5.90 3.97
C ALA A 100 21.93 -7.29 3.34
N GLY A 101 22.52 -7.48 2.15
CA GLY A 101 22.62 -8.80 1.51
C GLY A 101 23.47 -9.81 2.28
N GLN A 102 24.27 -9.36 3.26
CA GLN A 102 25.04 -10.25 4.15
C GLN A 102 24.32 -10.55 5.47
N TRP A 103 23.16 -9.96 5.72
CA TRP A 103 22.43 -10.19 6.95
C TRP A 103 21.87 -11.61 6.97
N SER A 104 22.18 -12.33 8.05
CA SER A 104 21.54 -13.62 8.31
C SER A 104 20.06 -13.41 8.65
N TYR A 105 19.28 -14.48 8.50
CA TYR A 105 17.89 -14.53 8.96
C TYR A 105 17.74 -14.00 10.39
N GLN A 106 18.61 -14.41 11.32
CA GLN A 106 18.53 -13.99 12.73
C GLN A 106 18.75 -12.49 12.91
N LYS A 107 19.63 -11.87 12.10
CA LYS A 107 19.84 -10.42 12.14
C LYS A 107 18.61 -9.68 11.61
N LEU A 108 18.02 -10.16 10.51
CA LEU A 108 16.82 -9.56 9.94
C LEU A 108 15.59 -9.73 10.84
N GLU A 109 15.40 -10.91 11.44
CA GLU A 109 14.33 -11.17 12.41
C GLU A 109 14.46 -10.26 13.63
N LYS A 110 15.69 -10.08 14.16
CA LYS A 110 15.91 -9.15 15.27
C LYS A 110 15.48 -7.72 14.93
N LYS A 111 15.89 -7.22 13.75
CA LYS A 111 15.48 -5.88 13.26
C LYS A 111 13.95 -5.78 13.13
N PHE A 112 13.30 -6.82 12.62
CA PHE A 112 11.85 -6.89 12.51
C PHE A 112 11.14 -6.82 13.87
N LYS A 113 11.58 -7.59 14.85
CA LYS A 113 11.00 -7.60 16.21
C LYS A 113 11.15 -6.25 16.88
N GLU A 114 12.31 -5.59 16.71
CA GLU A 114 12.56 -4.24 17.22
C GLU A 114 11.67 -3.17 16.56
N TYR A 115 11.34 -3.35 15.28
CA TYR A 115 10.46 -2.46 14.53
C TYR A 115 8.98 -2.68 14.88
N SER A 116 8.51 -3.93 14.81
CA SER A 116 7.11 -4.32 15.07
C SER A 116 6.72 -4.25 16.56
N LYS A 117 7.70 -4.17 17.47
CA LYS A 117 7.51 -4.29 18.92
C LYS A 117 6.78 -5.59 19.31
N GLY A 118 6.94 -6.64 18.51
CA GLY A 118 6.29 -7.93 18.69
C GLY A 118 7.28 -9.08 18.83
N GLU A 119 6.76 -10.24 19.24
CA GLU A 119 7.55 -11.47 19.44
C GLU A 119 7.40 -12.48 18.29
N ILE A 120 6.48 -12.22 17.35
CA ILE A 120 6.22 -13.09 16.20
C ILE A 120 7.50 -13.25 15.34
N SER A 121 7.72 -14.46 14.83
CA SER A 121 8.87 -14.72 13.95
C SER A 121 8.72 -13.99 12.61
N LEU A 122 9.84 -13.72 11.94
CA LEU A 122 9.80 -13.02 10.65
C LEU A 122 9.11 -13.86 9.57
N VAL A 123 9.36 -15.18 9.53
CA VAL A 123 8.70 -16.09 8.56
C VAL A 123 7.22 -16.25 8.83
N GLU A 124 6.80 -16.26 10.10
CA GLU A 124 5.38 -16.34 10.44
C GLU A 124 4.66 -15.04 10.08
N ALA A 125 5.26 -13.88 10.41
CA ALA A 125 4.73 -12.58 10.01
C ALA A 125 4.63 -12.45 8.48
N HIS A 126 5.65 -12.92 7.75
CA HIS A 126 5.68 -12.95 6.29
C HIS A 126 4.58 -13.85 5.70
N ARG A 127 4.42 -15.07 6.24
CA ARG A 127 3.34 -15.99 5.85
C ARG A 127 1.97 -15.35 6.08
N GLU A 128 1.75 -14.71 7.22
CA GLU A 128 0.49 -14.01 7.50
C GLU A 128 0.29 -12.81 6.56
N ALA A 129 1.36 -12.06 6.29
CA ALA A 129 1.38 -10.92 5.39
C ALA A 129 0.90 -11.27 3.98
N PHE A 130 1.30 -12.41 3.45
CA PHE A 130 0.99 -12.81 2.08
C PHE A 130 -0.02 -13.97 1.99
N SER A 131 -0.57 -14.43 3.12
CA SER A 131 -1.41 -15.64 3.25
C SER A 131 -0.84 -16.84 2.50
N LEU A 132 0.45 -17.10 2.70
CA LEU A 132 1.09 -18.29 2.13
C LEU A 132 0.59 -19.56 2.84
N GLU A 133 0.49 -20.65 2.09
CA GLU A 133 0.09 -21.95 2.61
C GLU A 133 1.12 -22.48 3.64
N HIS A 134 2.40 -22.22 3.37
CA HIS A 134 3.52 -22.61 4.22
C HIS A 134 4.44 -21.41 4.47
N GLU A 135 5.15 -21.45 5.59
CA GLU A 135 6.25 -20.53 5.86
C GLU A 135 7.37 -20.78 4.85
N LEU A 136 8.05 -19.70 4.45
CA LEU A 136 9.30 -19.82 3.71
C LEU A 136 10.38 -20.44 4.62
N ASP A 137 11.33 -21.19 4.05
CA ASP A 137 12.52 -21.59 4.80
C ASP A 137 13.30 -20.31 5.16
N PRO A 138 13.82 -20.16 6.40
CA PRO A 138 14.68 -19.05 6.78
C PRO A 138 15.83 -18.74 5.81
N LYS A 139 16.29 -19.72 5.02
CA LYS A 139 17.32 -19.55 3.96
C LYS A 139 16.80 -18.88 2.69
N GLU A 140 15.50 -18.88 2.45
CA GLU A 140 14.86 -18.21 1.31
C GLU A 140 14.67 -16.71 1.58
N ILE A 141 14.69 -16.30 2.85
CA ILE A 141 14.63 -14.89 3.24
C ILE A 141 15.96 -14.19 2.92
N ASN A 142 15.86 -12.99 2.34
CA ASN A 142 17.01 -12.14 2.00
C ASN A 142 17.97 -12.78 0.98
N ASN A 143 17.47 -13.66 0.12
CA ASN A 143 18.26 -14.33 -0.92
C ASN A 143 18.59 -13.43 -2.13
N LYS A 144 17.90 -12.29 -2.26
CA LYS A 144 18.09 -11.29 -3.33
C LYS A 144 17.70 -9.90 -2.84
N GLN A 145 18.39 -8.88 -3.33
CA GLN A 145 18.16 -7.48 -2.98
C GLN A 145 17.70 -6.69 -4.21
N HIS A 146 16.71 -5.83 -4.01
CA HIS A 146 16.20 -4.86 -4.97
C HIS A 146 16.36 -3.46 -4.39
N LEU A 147 16.89 -2.54 -5.19
CA LEU A 147 17.08 -1.15 -4.80
C LEU A 147 16.01 -0.29 -5.46
N LEU A 148 15.34 0.55 -4.67
CA LEU A 148 14.45 1.59 -5.18
C LEU A 148 14.94 2.95 -4.69
N VAL A 149 15.40 3.78 -5.63
CA VAL A 149 15.84 5.14 -5.32
C VAL A 149 14.72 6.10 -5.65
N ILE A 150 14.29 6.90 -4.67
CA ILE A 150 13.21 7.87 -4.82
C ILE A 150 13.83 9.27 -4.89
N GLY A 151 13.49 10.07 -5.90
CA GLY A 151 14.10 11.39 -6.04
C GLY A 151 13.35 12.32 -6.98
N SER A 152 13.78 13.59 -7.02
CA SER A 152 13.18 14.58 -7.92
C SER A 152 13.36 14.18 -9.38
N ALA A 153 12.29 14.30 -10.18
CA ALA A 153 12.35 14.08 -11.62
C ALA A 153 13.26 15.07 -12.36
N ALA A 154 13.70 16.16 -11.72
CA ALA A 154 14.66 17.11 -12.28
C ALA A 154 16.13 16.62 -12.16
N ASP A 155 16.40 15.54 -11.42
CA ASP A 155 17.76 15.06 -11.17
C ASP A 155 18.23 14.09 -12.27
N GLU A 156 18.56 14.64 -13.45
CA GLU A 156 19.04 13.86 -14.60
C GLU A 156 20.32 13.06 -14.28
N ALA A 157 21.17 13.58 -13.41
CA ALA A 157 22.41 12.91 -13.02
C ALA A 157 22.13 11.64 -12.21
N LEU A 158 21.16 11.69 -11.30
CA LEU A 158 20.70 10.53 -10.54
C LEU A 158 20.05 9.49 -11.45
N ILE A 159 19.13 9.93 -12.32
CA ILE A 159 18.44 9.05 -13.29
C ILE A 159 19.47 8.32 -14.13
N SER A 160 20.41 9.06 -14.73
CA SER A 160 21.48 8.47 -15.55
C SER A 160 22.35 7.48 -14.76
N SER A 161 22.59 7.74 -13.47
CA SER A 161 23.36 6.82 -12.62
C SER A 161 22.59 5.52 -12.36
N VAL A 162 21.31 5.61 -12.01
CA VAL A 162 20.43 4.45 -11.81
C VAL A 162 20.33 3.63 -13.10
N ASP A 163 20.06 4.27 -14.23
CA ASP A 163 19.93 3.60 -15.54
C ASP A 163 21.23 2.89 -15.93
N TYR A 164 22.39 3.49 -15.65
CA TYR A 164 23.68 2.85 -15.87
C TYR A 164 23.79 1.54 -15.08
N TRP A 165 23.53 1.56 -13.78
CA TRP A 165 23.64 0.35 -12.94
C TRP A 165 22.58 -0.70 -13.29
N LYS A 166 21.35 -0.27 -13.58
CA LYS A 166 20.27 -1.14 -14.05
C LYS A 166 20.66 -1.87 -15.33
N LYS A 167 21.20 -1.15 -16.32
CA LYS A 167 21.71 -1.73 -17.57
C LYS A 167 22.87 -2.71 -17.35
N ASN A 168 23.64 -2.52 -16.29
CA ASN A 168 24.73 -3.40 -15.88
C ASN A 168 24.27 -4.57 -14.97
N GLY A 169 22.95 -4.82 -14.88
CA GLY A 169 22.39 -5.99 -14.22
C GLY A 169 22.20 -5.84 -12.71
N ILE A 170 22.44 -4.66 -12.15
CA ILE A 170 22.04 -4.38 -10.77
C ILE A 170 20.53 -4.23 -10.73
N SER A 171 19.87 -4.90 -9.78
CA SER A 171 18.45 -4.71 -9.53
C SER A 171 18.21 -3.38 -8.83
N ILE A 172 18.18 -2.30 -9.61
CA ILE A 172 17.92 -0.94 -9.14
C ILE A 172 16.91 -0.25 -10.05
N ASP A 173 15.96 0.45 -9.42
CA ASP A 173 14.94 1.25 -10.09
C ASP A 173 14.89 2.67 -9.51
N PHE A 174 14.46 3.62 -10.33
CA PHE A 174 14.29 5.01 -9.93
C PHE A 174 12.81 5.35 -9.91
N LEU A 175 12.34 5.92 -8.81
CA LEU A 175 10.97 6.39 -8.64
C LEU A 175 10.97 7.93 -8.58
N PRO A 176 10.69 8.62 -9.69
CA PRO A 176 10.63 10.07 -9.70
C PRO A 176 9.44 10.60 -8.90
N TYR A 177 9.62 11.78 -8.29
CA TYR A 177 8.53 12.62 -7.84
C TYR A 177 8.57 14.01 -8.48
N ARG A 178 7.42 14.70 -8.48
CA ARG A 178 7.28 16.11 -8.87
C ARG A 178 6.38 16.86 -7.91
N VAL A 179 6.67 18.15 -7.72
CA VAL A 179 5.79 19.07 -6.98
C VAL A 179 5.28 20.14 -7.93
N TYR A 180 3.97 20.31 -8.02
CA TYR A 180 3.36 21.40 -8.78
C TYR A 180 2.81 22.44 -7.81
N GLU A 181 2.93 23.72 -8.17
CA GLU A 181 2.30 24.81 -7.45
C GLU A 181 1.26 25.46 -8.36
N LEU A 182 -0.01 25.32 -8.01
CA LEU A 182 -1.13 25.80 -8.81
C LEU A 182 -2.07 26.62 -7.94
N ALA A 183 -2.32 27.87 -8.32
CA ALA A 183 -3.22 28.78 -7.60
C ALA A 183 -2.91 28.93 -6.09
N GLY A 184 -1.64 28.82 -5.69
CA GLY A 184 -1.19 28.91 -4.29
C GLY A 184 -1.21 27.58 -3.52
N GLU A 185 -1.80 26.53 -4.08
CA GLU A 185 -1.83 25.18 -3.54
C GLU A 185 -0.68 24.34 -4.10
N LYS A 186 -0.24 23.33 -3.33
CA LYS A 186 0.87 22.43 -3.69
C LYS A 186 0.37 21.02 -3.94
N TYR A 187 0.80 20.43 -5.04
CA TYR A 187 0.40 19.10 -5.49
C TYR A 187 1.64 18.22 -5.63
N PHE A 188 1.54 16.96 -5.23
CA PHE A 188 2.61 15.99 -5.27
C PHE A 188 2.26 14.86 -6.25
N GLU A 189 3.16 14.53 -7.18
CA GLU A 189 3.01 13.43 -8.15
C GLU A 189 4.15 12.40 -7.96
N PHE A 190 3.81 11.11 -7.84
CA PHE A 190 4.73 9.98 -7.97
C PHE A 190 4.66 9.39 -9.37
N PHE A 191 5.79 8.89 -9.88
CA PHE A 191 5.83 8.15 -11.15
C PHE A 191 5.97 6.64 -10.88
N ALA A 192 4.90 5.85 -10.97
CA ALA A 192 5.02 4.39 -10.94
C ALA A 192 5.66 3.85 -12.22
N LEU A 193 6.73 3.04 -12.10
CA LEU A 193 7.34 2.31 -13.20
C LEU A 193 6.75 0.89 -13.34
N PRO A 194 6.68 0.30 -14.55
CA PRO A 194 6.81 0.90 -15.88
C PRO A 194 5.46 1.36 -16.46
N TYR A 195 4.38 1.27 -15.68
CA TYR A 195 3.04 1.66 -16.07
C TYR A 195 2.44 2.50 -14.94
N ASP A 196 2.14 3.76 -15.26
CA ASP A 196 1.32 4.62 -14.43
C ASP A 196 -0.11 4.03 -14.40
N LYS A 197 -0.33 3.09 -13.48
CA LYS A 197 -1.62 2.46 -13.20
C LYS A 197 -2.12 2.91 -11.82
N HIS A 198 -1.81 4.13 -11.41
CA HIS A 198 -2.53 4.70 -10.28
C HIS A 198 -4.00 4.81 -10.68
N LYS A 199 -4.87 4.08 -9.98
CA LYS A 199 -6.32 4.22 -10.15
C LYS A 199 -6.69 5.64 -9.77
N ASN A 200 -7.45 6.33 -10.62
CA ASN A 200 -7.96 7.63 -10.26
C ASN A 200 -8.74 7.48 -8.94
N PRO A 201 -8.46 8.25 -7.89
CA PRO A 201 -9.18 8.14 -6.63
C PRO A 201 -10.70 8.35 -6.76
N SER A 202 -11.16 8.98 -7.87
CA SER A 202 -12.58 9.07 -8.20
C SER A 202 -13.17 7.80 -8.83
N ASP A 203 -12.33 6.90 -9.32
CA ASP A 203 -12.79 5.63 -9.86
C ASP A 203 -13.28 4.74 -8.73
N VAL A 204 -14.50 4.25 -8.89
CA VAL A 204 -15.05 3.21 -8.01
C VAL A 204 -14.10 2.01 -8.03
N LYS A 205 -13.58 1.66 -6.86
CA LYS A 205 -12.69 0.51 -6.67
C LYS A 205 -13.35 -0.53 -5.78
N GLY A 206 -12.89 -1.79 -5.92
CA GLY A 206 -13.16 -2.84 -4.95
C GLY A 206 -12.03 -2.91 -3.92
N VAL A 207 -12.40 -2.89 -2.64
CA VAL A 207 -11.48 -2.88 -1.50
C VAL A 207 -11.81 -4.06 -0.59
N LEU A 208 -10.84 -4.93 -0.32
CA LEU A 208 -11.01 -5.94 0.72
C LEU A 208 -10.63 -5.28 2.06
N PHE A 209 -11.51 -5.36 3.05
CA PHE A 209 -11.38 -4.63 4.31
C PHE A 209 -11.53 -5.56 5.51
N ASP A 210 -10.57 -5.52 6.43
CA ASP A 210 -10.48 -6.39 7.59
C ASP A 210 -11.57 -6.12 8.63
N THR A 211 -12.20 -7.17 9.14
CA THR A 211 -13.25 -7.05 10.18
C THR A 211 -12.70 -6.97 11.61
N ASN A 212 -11.39 -6.72 11.78
CA ASN A 212 -10.69 -6.58 13.05
C ASN A 212 -10.65 -7.84 13.95
N ARG A 213 -10.78 -9.05 13.37
CA ARG A 213 -10.90 -10.30 14.14
C ARG A 213 -9.74 -10.53 15.11
N SER A 214 -8.51 -10.17 14.72
CA SER A 214 -7.32 -10.39 15.54
C SER A 214 -7.34 -9.63 16.87
N TRP A 215 -8.12 -8.55 16.98
CA TRP A 215 -8.20 -7.73 18.18
C TRP A 215 -9.53 -7.90 18.90
N ASP A 216 -10.63 -8.01 18.16
CA ASP A 216 -11.95 -8.25 18.72
C ASP A 216 -12.82 -9.07 17.75
N GLU A 217 -13.13 -10.30 18.16
CA GLU A 217 -13.95 -11.23 17.39
C GLU A 217 -15.40 -10.74 17.20
N ASN A 218 -15.87 -9.80 18.02
CA ASN A 218 -17.22 -9.23 17.92
C ASN A 218 -17.31 -7.99 17.02
N SER A 219 -16.19 -7.39 16.60
CA SER A 219 -16.17 -6.19 15.76
C SER A 219 -16.94 -6.39 14.44
N ILE A 220 -16.91 -7.62 13.90
CA ILE A 220 -17.73 -8.04 12.75
C ILE A 220 -19.21 -7.70 12.93
N TRP A 221 -19.79 -7.92 14.12
CA TRP A 221 -21.22 -7.72 14.34
C TRP A 221 -21.58 -6.23 14.39
N SER A 222 -20.69 -5.38 14.89
CA SER A 222 -20.88 -3.92 14.79
C SER A 222 -20.99 -3.48 13.32
N MET A 223 -20.12 -4.01 12.46
CA MET A 223 -20.12 -3.73 11.03
C MET A 223 -21.37 -4.28 10.31
N MET A 224 -21.77 -5.52 10.62
CA MET A 224 -22.92 -6.18 9.98
C MET A 224 -24.25 -5.56 10.45
N ASP A 225 -24.48 -5.49 11.76
CA ASP A 225 -25.77 -5.10 12.34
C ASP A 225 -26.09 -3.62 12.09
N ASN A 226 -25.07 -2.76 12.02
CA ASN A 226 -25.24 -1.33 11.78
C ASN A 226 -25.06 -0.93 10.32
N SER A 227 -24.75 -1.88 9.43
CA SER A 227 -24.42 -1.61 8.01
C SER A 227 -23.29 -0.58 7.87
N ARG A 228 -22.12 -0.91 8.43
CA ARG A 228 -20.96 -0.02 8.47
C ARG A 228 -19.68 -0.71 8.06
N LEU A 229 -18.81 0.10 7.45
CA LEU A 229 -17.39 -0.15 7.34
C LEU A 229 -16.70 0.57 8.50
N GLU A 230 -16.13 -0.15 9.47
CA GLU A 230 -15.52 0.44 10.68
C GLU A 230 -14.06 0.02 10.83
N ALA A 231 -13.22 0.90 11.37
CA ALA A 231 -11.89 0.53 11.86
C ALA A 231 -11.51 1.34 13.10
N TYR A 232 -10.57 0.80 13.87
CA TYR A 232 -10.28 1.21 15.24
C TYR A 232 -8.80 1.58 15.43
N GLY A 233 -8.49 2.37 16.46
CA GLY A 233 -7.13 2.77 16.81
C GLY A 233 -6.39 3.45 15.66
N ASP A 234 -5.13 3.07 15.43
CA ASP A 234 -4.33 3.61 14.31
C ASP A 234 -4.86 3.20 12.93
N ALA A 235 -5.57 2.06 12.85
CA ALA A 235 -6.15 1.55 11.60
C ALA A 235 -7.37 2.34 11.13
N LYS A 236 -7.98 3.19 11.97
CA LYS A 236 -9.11 4.04 11.58
C LYS A 236 -8.80 4.93 10.37
N ARG A 237 -7.52 5.27 10.15
CA ARG A 237 -7.06 6.04 8.97
C ARG A 237 -7.46 5.38 7.64
N PHE A 238 -7.58 4.06 7.58
CA PHE A 238 -7.97 3.34 6.36
C PHE A 238 -9.41 3.63 5.93
N VAL A 239 -10.31 4.00 6.84
CA VAL A 239 -11.69 4.40 6.50
C VAL A 239 -11.72 5.65 5.60
N ARG A 240 -10.70 6.52 5.71
CA ARG A 240 -10.56 7.71 4.86
C ARG A 240 -10.17 7.36 3.42
N HIS A 241 -9.57 6.19 3.18
CA HIS A 241 -9.10 5.73 1.87
C HIS A 241 -10.18 4.99 1.06
N VAL A 242 -11.35 4.76 1.67
CA VAL A 242 -12.52 4.18 1.01
C VAL A 242 -13.53 5.28 0.75
N HIS A 243 -13.98 5.40 -0.51
CA HIS A 243 -14.77 6.53 -0.98
C HIS A 243 -16.22 6.13 -1.24
N VAL A 244 -17.12 7.12 -1.27
CA VAL A 244 -18.53 6.88 -1.61
C VAL A 244 -18.61 6.27 -3.00
N GLY A 245 -19.32 5.15 -3.14
CA GLY A 245 -19.44 4.40 -4.38
C GLY A 245 -18.51 3.20 -4.50
N ASP A 246 -17.42 3.14 -3.72
CA ASP A 246 -16.54 1.97 -3.66
C ASP A 246 -17.29 0.72 -3.20
N ILE A 247 -16.80 -0.43 -3.64
CA ILE A 247 -17.29 -1.75 -3.21
C ILE A 247 -16.33 -2.28 -2.16
N VAL A 248 -16.81 -2.50 -0.95
CA VAL A 248 -16.02 -3.09 0.14
C VAL A 248 -16.37 -4.57 0.30
N PHE A 249 -15.36 -5.41 0.44
CA PHE A 249 -15.48 -6.83 0.75
C PHE A 249 -14.97 -7.06 2.17
N PHE A 250 -15.82 -7.53 3.06
CA PHE A 250 -15.46 -7.78 4.45
C PHE A 250 -14.63 -9.07 4.54
N SER A 251 -13.34 -8.90 4.85
CA SER A 251 -12.33 -9.94 5.01
C SER A 251 -12.25 -10.33 6.48
N HIS A 252 -12.65 -11.55 6.80
CA HIS A 252 -12.60 -12.09 8.15
C HIS A 252 -11.42 -13.07 8.28
N LYS A 253 -10.42 -12.70 9.08
CA LYS A 253 -9.17 -13.47 9.24
C LYS A 253 -9.48 -14.94 9.58
N TRP A 254 -8.74 -15.87 8.97
CA TRP A 254 -8.89 -17.33 9.08
C TRP A 254 -10.21 -17.92 8.55
N CYS A 255 -11.07 -17.12 7.93
CA CYS A 255 -12.30 -17.60 7.30
C CYS A 255 -12.34 -17.29 5.81
N GLY A 256 -12.30 -16.01 5.43
CA GLY A 256 -12.51 -15.61 4.04
C GLY A 256 -13.28 -14.30 3.89
N LEU A 257 -13.89 -14.09 2.72
CA LEU A 257 -14.85 -13.00 2.49
C LEU A 257 -16.24 -13.41 2.95
N ILE A 258 -16.83 -12.63 3.85
CA ILE A 258 -18.12 -12.92 4.48
C ILE A 258 -19.29 -12.14 3.88
N ALA A 259 -19.00 -10.97 3.31
CA ALA A 259 -19.99 -10.08 2.72
C ALA A 259 -19.31 -9.05 1.81
N ALA A 260 -20.08 -8.44 0.92
CA ALA A 260 -19.69 -7.25 0.17
C ALA A 260 -20.77 -6.17 0.26
N ALA A 261 -20.36 -4.91 0.25
CA ALA A 261 -21.25 -3.76 0.35
C ALA A 261 -20.75 -2.59 -0.49
N LYS A 262 -21.66 -1.69 -0.86
CA LYS A 262 -21.36 -0.41 -1.50
C LYS A 262 -21.27 0.68 -0.45
N VAL A 263 -20.20 1.46 -0.48
CA VAL A 263 -19.94 2.51 0.51
C VAL A 263 -20.83 3.73 0.28
N LYS A 264 -21.42 4.25 1.35
CA LYS A 264 -22.32 5.40 1.35
C LYS A 264 -21.97 6.39 2.48
N GLY A 265 -22.22 7.67 2.22
CA GLY A 265 -22.06 8.72 3.22
C GLY A 265 -20.61 9.09 3.54
N GLU A 266 -20.47 10.15 4.31
CA GLU A 266 -19.18 10.70 4.75
C GLU A 266 -18.57 9.90 5.90
N VAL A 267 -17.29 10.14 6.18
CA VAL A 267 -16.60 9.54 7.33
C VAL A 267 -17.22 10.10 8.62
N LYS A 268 -17.55 9.20 9.55
CA LYS A 268 -18.10 9.54 10.87
C LYS A 268 -17.20 9.01 11.97
N ALA A 269 -17.18 9.70 13.10
CA ALA A 269 -16.41 9.36 14.29
C ALA A 269 -17.36 9.30 15.50
N PRO A 270 -17.75 8.10 15.98
CA PRO A 270 -18.62 7.98 17.15
C PRO A 270 -17.85 8.24 18.46
N ASP A 271 -16.53 8.06 18.45
CA ASP A 271 -15.61 8.27 19.57
C ASP A 271 -14.19 8.60 19.06
N SER A 272 -13.20 8.71 19.96
CA SER A 272 -11.82 9.02 19.58
C SER A 272 -11.09 7.87 18.88
N GLU A 273 -11.54 6.63 19.05
CA GLU A 273 -10.86 5.42 18.60
C GLU A 273 -11.43 4.84 17.31
N THR A 274 -12.63 5.24 16.91
CA THR A 274 -13.37 4.63 15.80
C THR A 274 -13.60 5.62 14.68
N LEU A 275 -13.38 5.19 13.43
CA LEU A 275 -13.96 5.83 12.24
C LEU A 275 -14.84 4.82 11.52
N TYR A 276 -15.92 5.31 10.91
CA TYR A 276 -16.75 4.49 10.04
C TYR A 276 -17.34 5.24 8.85
N ARG A 277 -17.84 4.46 7.89
CA ARG A 277 -18.78 4.90 6.85
C ARG A 277 -19.98 3.97 6.81
N ASP A 278 -21.13 4.50 6.42
CA ASP A 278 -22.30 3.67 6.18
C ASP A 278 -22.09 2.86 4.89
N VAL A 279 -22.72 1.69 4.79
CA VAL A 279 -22.66 0.86 3.59
C VAL A 279 -24.03 0.28 3.26
N GLU A 280 -24.21 -0.15 2.03
CA GLU A 280 -25.37 -0.92 1.57
C GLU A 280 -24.88 -2.28 1.09
N PHE A 281 -25.31 -3.36 1.74
CA PHE A 281 -24.87 -4.71 1.38
C PHE A 281 -25.35 -5.13 -0.01
N LEU A 282 -24.43 -5.72 -0.77
CA LEU A 282 -24.63 -6.29 -2.10
C LEU A 282 -24.74 -7.82 -2.07
N THR A 283 -24.46 -8.42 -0.90
CA THR A 283 -24.53 -9.86 -0.62
C THR A 283 -25.34 -10.13 0.63
N PRO A 284 -25.73 -11.38 0.92
CA PRO A 284 -26.31 -11.75 2.20
C PRO A 284 -25.45 -11.25 3.38
N ILE A 285 -26.13 -10.79 4.43
CA ILE A 285 -25.51 -10.33 5.67
C ILE A 285 -25.44 -11.53 6.62
N PRO A 286 -24.25 -11.92 7.13
CA PRO A 286 -24.14 -12.95 8.15
C PRO A 286 -25.00 -12.65 9.37
N ASN A 287 -25.72 -13.64 9.90
CA ASN A 287 -26.52 -13.46 11.11
C ASN A 287 -25.82 -14.09 12.32
N ARG A 288 -25.75 -13.33 13.42
CA ARG A 288 -25.15 -13.80 14.69
C ARG A 288 -25.82 -15.06 15.26
N LYS A 289 -27.07 -15.33 14.88
CA LYS A 289 -27.82 -16.52 15.32
C LYS A 289 -27.52 -17.76 14.50
N ASP A 290 -26.82 -17.64 13.38
CA ASP A 290 -26.48 -18.78 12.55
C ASP A 290 -25.42 -19.64 13.22
N SER A 291 -25.51 -20.96 13.05
CA SER A 291 -24.58 -21.91 13.67
C SER A 291 -23.19 -21.89 13.05
N LYS A 292 -23.03 -21.29 11.87
CA LYS A 292 -21.77 -21.19 11.14
C LYS A 292 -21.70 -19.88 10.36
N LEU A 293 -20.54 -19.23 10.44
CA LEU A 293 -20.20 -18.11 9.57
C LEU A 293 -19.80 -18.65 8.18
N LEU A 294 -20.62 -18.35 7.17
CA LEU A 294 -20.28 -18.65 5.78
C LEU A 294 -19.28 -17.61 5.27
N ALA A 295 -18.20 -18.10 4.66
CA ALA A 295 -17.14 -17.25 4.11
C ALA A 295 -16.49 -17.93 2.90
N MET A 296 -16.28 -17.18 1.82
CA MET A 296 -15.49 -17.66 0.67
C MET A 296 -14.00 -17.65 1.04
N PRO A 297 -13.28 -18.79 0.99
CA PRO A 297 -11.87 -18.87 1.37
C PRO A 297 -10.99 -17.92 0.55
N PHE A 298 -9.95 -17.35 1.17
CA PHE A 298 -9.04 -16.43 0.48
C PHE A 298 -8.32 -17.06 -0.73
N SER A 299 -8.05 -18.37 -0.70
CA SER A 299 -7.50 -19.09 -1.85
C SER A 299 -8.43 -19.06 -3.06
N GLU A 300 -9.74 -19.16 -2.84
CA GLU A 300 -10.76 -19.08 -3.89
C GLU A 300 -10.87 -17.65 -4.43
N VAL A 301 -10.82 -16.64 -3.54
CA VAL A 301 -10.76 -15.23 -3.93
C VAL A 301 -9.55 -14.95 -4.83
N SER A 302 -8.37 -15.44 -4.45
CA SER A 302 -7.16 -15.28 -5.25
C SER A 302 -7.27 -16.00 -6.60
N SER A 303 -7.85 -17.20 -6.63
CA SER A 303 -8.08 -17.95 -7.86
C SER A 303 -9.05 -17.24 -8.81
N LYS A 304 -10.13 -16.66 -8.30
CA LYS A 304 -11.16 -15.96 -9.09
C LYS A 304 -10.69 -14.62 -9.61
N THR A 305 -9.97 -13.86 -8.78
CA THR A 305 -9.47 -12.54 -9.15
C THR A 305 -8.18 -12.60 -9.96
N GLY A 306 -7.47 -13.73 -9.92
CA GLY A 306 -6.11 -13.85 -10.48
C GLY A 306 -5.09 -12.98 -9.74
N LYS A 307 -5.41 -12.50 -8.53
CA LYS A 307 -4.57 -11.63 -7.71
C LYS A 307 -4.21 -12.30 -6.40
N SER A 308 -3.02 -12.02 -5.90
CA SER A 308 -2.66 -12.33 -4.52
C SER A 308 -2.53 -11.02 -3.76
N PHE A 309 -3.03 -11.00 -2.52
CA PHE A 309 -3.17 -9.79 -1.73
C PHE A 309 -2.16 -9.74 -0.57
N PHE A 310 -1.88 -8.54 -0.06
CA PHE A 310 -1.21 -8.34 1.22
C PHE A 310 -2.25 -8.33 2.34
N TRP A 311 -2.35 -9.45 3.05
CA TRP A 311 -3.42 -9.76 3.98
C TRP A 311 -3.22 -9.19 5.38
N ALA A 312 -2.01 -8.73 5.73
CA ALA A 312 -1.73 -8.13 7.03
C ALA A 312 -2.29 -6.70 7.20
N ARG A 313 -2.61 -5.98 6.11
CA ARG A 313 -3.21 -4.63 6.19
C ARG A 313 -4.70 -4.68 6.48
N THR A 314 -5.24 -3.61 7.06
CA THR A 314 -6.71 -3.44 7.18
C THR A 314 -7.36 -3.40 5.81
N ILE A 315 -6.79 -2.64 4.87
CA ILE A 315 -7.16 -2.69 3.45
C ILE A 315 -6.22 -3.64 2.72
N LYS A 316 -6.74 -4.71 2.11
CA LYS A 316 -5.92 -5.68 1.37
C LYS A 316 -5.63 -5.12 -0.01
N VAL A 317 -4.36 -5.13 -0.38
CA VAL A 317 -3.82 -4.62 -1.65
C VAL A 317 -3.32 -5.77 -2.52
N PRO A 318 -3.43 -5.73 -3.85
CA PRO A 318 -3.87 -4.60 -4.68
C PRO A 318 -5.40 -4.40 -4.70
N TYR A 319 -5.87 -3.22 -5.12
CA TYR A 319 -7.31 -2.97 -5.28
C TYR A 319 -7.89 -3.68 -6.50
N LEU A 320 -9.20 -3.96 -6.45
CA LEU A 320 -9.97 -4.41 -7.60
C LEU A 320 -10.50 -3.22 -8.40
N THR A 321 -10.53 -3.32 -9.72
CA THR A 321 -11.25 -2.38 -10.59
C THR A 321 -12.75 -2.55 -10.35
N LYS A 322 -13.57 -1.61 -10.82
CA LYS A 322 -15.03 -1.75 -10.75
C LYS A 322 -15.53 -3.06 -11.38
N SER A 323 -15.00 -3.47 -12.53
CA SER A 323 -15.41 -4.72 -13.20
C SER A 323 -15.05 -5.94 -12.36
N GLU A 324 -13.77 -6.04 -11.96
CA GLU A 324 -13.27 -7.13 -11.11
C GLU A 324 -14.06 -7.22 -9.79
N ALA A 325 -14.43 -6.08 -9.21
CA ALA A 325 -15.23 -6.03 -7.99
C ALA A 325 -16.67 -6.52 -8.22
N LEU A 326 -17.33 -6.11 -9.31
CA LEU A 326 -18.68 -6.59 -9.61
C LEU A 326 -18.70 -8.10 -9.90
N GLU A 327 -17.71 -8.61 -10.62
CA GLU A 327 -17.52 -10.04 -10.86
C GLU A 327 -17.32 -10.80 -9.54
N LEU A 328 -16.47 -10.30 -8.63
CA LEU A 328 -16.27 -10.92 -7.32
C LEU A 328 -17.53 -10.84 -6.44
N VAL A 329 -18.34 -9.79 -6.54
CA VAL A 329 -19.65 -9.72 -5.85
C VAL A 329 -20.60 -10.81 -6.35
N GLU A 330 -20.64 -11.07 -7.66
CA GLU A 330 -21.47 -12.14 -8.22
C GLU A 330 -21.00 -13.53 -7.75
N GLU A 331 -19.69 -13.79 -7.81
CA GLU A 331 -19.09 -15.03 -7.32
C GLU A 331 -19.32 -15.24 -5.81
N LEU A 332 -19.14 -14.20 -5.00
CA LEU A 332 -19.39 -14.24 -3.56
C LEU A 332 -20.88 -14.50 -3.26
N ASN A 333 -21.79 -13.85 -3.99
CA ASN A 333 -23.21 -14.12 -3.87
C ASN A 333 -23.54 -15.58 -4.18
N ASN A 334 -23.02 -16.11 -5.29
CA ASN A 334 -23.23 -17.51 -5.66
C ASN A 334 -22.69 -18.47 -4.59
N TYR A 335 -21.52 -18.18 -4.01
CA TYR A 335 -20.94 -18.99 -2.95
C TYR A 335 -21.79 -19.00 -1.68
N LEU A 336 -22.22 -17.81 -1.22
CA LEU A 336 -22.98 -17.65 0.02
C LEU A 336 -24.43 -18.16 -0.06
N HIS A 337 -25.02 -18.29 -1.25
CA HIS A 337 -26.36 -18.89 -1.44
C HIS A 337 -26.34 -20.40 -1.69
N ARG A 338 -25.20 -20.95 -2.14
CA ARG A 338 -25.06 -22.41 -2.43
C ARG A 338 -24.75 -23.24 -1.20
N THR A 339 -24.35 -22.60 -0.11
CA THR A 339 -23.87 -23.21 1.14
C THR A 339 -24.84 -22.89 2.26
#